data_AF-A0A1G1EUB2-F1
#
_entry.id   AF-A0A1G1EUB2-F1
#
_cell.length_a   1.000
_cell.length_b   1.000
_cell.length_c   1.000
_cell.angle_alpha   90.00
_cell.angle_beta   90.00
_cell.angle_gamma   90.00
#
_symmetry.space_group_name_H-M   'P 1'
#
loop_
_entity.id
_entity.type
_entity.pdbx_description
1 polymer ?
#
loop_
_entity_poly.entity_id
_entity_poly.type
_entity_poly.pdbx_seq_one_letter_code
_entity_poly.pdbx_strand_id
1 'polypeptide(L)'
;MRHERPPTADAKAKCKLLIPHRAAIALIDDGWICRNDIVWHKINAMPESVKDRFSSRYENVFMFSKSSRYYFNLEAVREPHREKTLTVIGTKRNDSKGTDALGKVKSHGFMSMPERVLNPAGVNPGDVWEIATHPYIPGKTLRNVARETR
;
A
#
# COMPACT_ATOMS: atom_id res chain seq x y z
N MET A 1 -37.85 20.61 24.80
CA MET A 1 -37.69 19.32 24.08
C MET A 1 -36.44 18.65 24.58
N ARG A 2 -36.54 17.49 25.23
CA ARG A 2 -35.37 16.68 25.58
C ARG A 2 -34.89 16.02 24.29
N HIS A 3 -33.63 16.20 23.93
CA HIS A 3 -33.04 15.53 22.78
C HIS A 3 -32.89 14.05 23.15
N GLU A 4 -33.83 13.22 22.72
CA GLU A 4 -33.70 11.77 22.88
C GLU A 4 -32.52 11.31 22.02
N ARG A 5 -31.54 10.71 22.69
CA ARG A 5 -30.38 10.12 22.04
C ARG A 5 -30.91 8.97 21.17
N PRO A 6 -30.57 8.91 19.86
CA PRO A 6 -30.98 7.80 19.01
C PRO A 6 -30.52 6.47 19.63
N PRO A 7 -31.28 5.37 19.45
CA PRO A 7 -30.92 4.08 20.01
C PRO A 7 -29.49 3.76 19.61
N THR A 8 -28.60 3.63 20.59
CA THR A 8 -27.26 3.12 20.34
C THR A 8 -27.41 1.73 19.74
N ALA A 9 -26.85 1.51 18.55
CA ALA A 9 -26.79 0.18 17.94
C ALA A 9 -26.45 -0.88 19.00
N ASP A 10 -27.06 -2.08 18.94
CA ASP A 10 -26.99 -3.18 19.93
C ASP A 10 -25.58 -3.77 20.19
N ALA A 11 -24.53 -3.00 19.94
CA ALA A 11 -23.15 -3.34 20.22
C ALA A 11 -22.90 -3.43 21.74
N LYS A 12 -22.24 -4.52 22.13
CA LYS A 12 -21.76 -4.72 23.50
C LYS A 12 -20.81 -3.59 23.93
N ALA A 13 -20.77 -3.32 25.23
CA ALA A 13 -19.80 -2.42 25.81
C ALA A 13 -18.36 -2.79 25.40
N LYS A 14 -17.51 -1.79 25.17
CA LYS A 14 -16.12 -1.93 24.69
C LYS A 14 -15.95 -2.61 23.32
N CYS A 15 -17.02 -2.74 22.53
CA CYS A 15 -16.92 -3.19 21.15
C CYS A 15 -16.49 -2.06 20.21
N LYS A 16 -15.46 -2.29 19.39
CA LYS A 16 -15.09 -1.35 18.31
C LYS A 16 -16.21 -1.37 17.27
N LEU A 17 -16.88 -0.23 17.07
CA LEU A 17 -18.05 -0.15 16.20
C LEU A 17 -17.75 -0.34 14.70
N LEU A 18 -16.47 -0.40 14.33
CA LEU A 18 -16.00 -0.54 12.94
C LEU A 18 -16.60 0.53 12.01
N ILE A 19 -16.78 1.77 12.50
CA ILE A 19 -17.43 2.85 11.76
C ILE A 19 -16.88 3.03 10.34
N PRO A 20 -15.55 3.06 10.08
CA PRO A 20 -15.05 3.21 8.72
C PRO A 20 -15.50 2.08 7.79
N HIS A 21 -15.56 0.85 8.28
CA HIS A 21 -15.98 -0.31 7.49
C HIS A 21 -17.48 -0.32 7.26
N ARG A 22 -18.27 0.11 8.25
CA ARG A 22 -19.72 0.28 8.08
C ARG A 22 -20.04 1.33 7.02
N ALA A 23 -19.32 2.44 7.02
CA ALA A 23 -19.43 3.45 5.96
C ALA A 23 -19.02 2.88 4.59
N ALA A 24 -17.95 2.08 4.54
CA ALA A 24 -17.51 1.45 3.31
C ALA A 24 -18.55 0.46 2.75
N ILE A 25 -19.15 -0.37 3.61
CA ILE A 25 -20.22 -1.29 3.24
C ILE A 25 -21.44 -0.52 2.73
N ALA A 26 -21.86 0.54 3.44
CA ALA A 26 -22.99 1.37 3.00
C ALA A 26 -22.75 1.99 1.61
N LEU A 27 -21.53 2.46 1.32
CA LEU A 27 -21.18 2.96 -0.01
C LEU A 27 -21.21 1.87 -1.08
N ILE A 28 -20.80 0.63 -0.75
CA ILE A 28 -20.91 -0.52 -1.65
C ILE A 28 -22.37 -0.84 -1.93
N ASP A 29 -23.22 -0.85 -0.91
CA ASP A 29 -24.66 -1.08 -1.03
C ASP A 29 -25.33 0.02 -1.89
N ASP A 30 -24.83 1.26 -1.81
CA ASP A 30 -25.22 2.39 -2.66
C ASP A 30 -24.65 2.33 -4.10
N GLY A 31 -23.93 1.26 -4.45
CA GLY A 31 -23.43 1.00 -5.80
C GLY A 31 -22.03 1.55 -6.10
N TRP A 32 -21.30 2.06 -5.11
CA TRP A 32 -19.89 2.39 -5.28
C TRP A 32 -19.02 1.13 -5.29
N ILE A 33 -17.92 1.17 -6.03
CA ILE A 33 -16.97 0.06 -6.10
C ILE A 33 -15.79 0.38 -5.16
N CYS A 34 -15.67 -0.36 -4.06
CA CYS A 34 -14.48 -0.31 -3.21
C CYS A 34 -13.32 -1.01 -3.94
N ARG A 35 -12.25 -0.28 -4.23
CA ARG A 35 -11.09 -0.78 -4.98
C ARG A 35 -9.92 -1.14 -4.09
N ASN A 36 -9.76 -0.45 -2.96
CA ASN A 36 -8.68 -0.72 -2.02
C ASN A 36 -9.08 -0.29 -0.61
N ASP A 37 -8.62 -1.03 0.40
CA ASP A 37 -8.57 -0.60 1.80
C ASP A 37 -7.11 -0.39 2.16
N ILE A 38 -6.71 0.87 2.30
CA ILE A 38 -5.31 1.26 2.48
C ILE A 38 -5.07 1.53 3.96
N VAL A 39 -4.00 0.96 4.51
CA VAL A 39 -3.54 1.24 5.86
C VAL A 39 -2.66 2.48 5.83
N TRP A 40 -3.16 3.57 6.41
CA TRP A 40 -2.31 4.71 6.74
C TRP A 40 -1.64 4.46 8.10
N HIS A 41 -0.36 4.08 8.08
CA HIS A 41 0.49 3.98 9.25
C HIS A 41 1.02 5.36 9.67
N LYS A 42 0.66 5.79 10.89
CA LYS A 42 1.05 7.09 11.45
C LYS A 42 2.37 6.95 12.19
N ILE A 43 3.47 7.35 11.56
CA ILE A 43 4.84 7.25 12.12
C ILE A 43 4.95 7.94 13.49
N ASN A 44 4.29 9.09 13.66
CA ASN A 44 4.32 9.89 14.89
C ASN A 44 2.95 9.91 15.58
N ALA A 45 2.32 8.74 15.72
CA ALA A 45 1.00 8.65 16.35
C ALA A 45 1.02 9.12 17.81
N MET A 46 0.06 9.98 18.16
CA MET A 46 -0.09 10.44 19.54
C MET A 46 -0.31 9.27 20.52
N PRO A 47 0.33 9.29 21.70
CA PRO A 47 0.04 8.33 22.76
C PRO A 47 -1.43 8.42 23.19
N GLU A 48 -2.07 7.27 23.40
CA GLU A 48 -3.42 7.20 23.95
C GLU A 48 -3.33 6.72 25.40
N SER A 49 -4.03 7.37 26.33
CA SER A 49 -4.13 6.93 27.73
C SER A 49 -5.16 5.81 27.86
N VAL A 50 -4.82 4.63 27.33
CA VAL A 50 -5.67 3.44 27.34
C VAL A 50 -4.94 2.27 27.99
N LYS A 51 -5.67 1.49 28.80
CA LYS A 51 -5.08 0.39 29.59
C LYS A 51 -5.54 -1.00 29.17
N ASP A 52 -6.64 -1.10 28.44
CA ASP A 52 -7.32 -2.36 28.12
C ASP A 52 -7.37 -2.66 26.62
N ARG A 53 -6.62 -1.90 25.80
CA ARG A 53 -6.41 -2.13 24.37
C ARG A 53 -5.10 -1.50 23.89
N PHE A 54 -4.65 -1.91 22.72
CA PHE A 54 -3.56 -1.23 22.03
C PHE A 54 -4.00 0.18 21.59
N SER A 55 -3.07 1.13 21.65
CA SER A 55 -3.28 2.48 21.11
C SER A 55 -3.39 2.42 19.58
N SER A 56 -4.21 3.28 19.00
CA SER A 56 -4.39 3.31 17.55
C SER A 56 -3.16 3.93 16.89
N ARG A 57 -2.55 3.22 15.93
CA ARG A 57 -1.37 3.66 15.18
C ARG A 57 -1.59 3.77 13.68
N TYR A 58 -2.75 3.32 13.21
CA TYR A 58 -3.11 3.42 11.81
C TYR A 58 -4.57 3.81 11.64
N GLU A 59 -4.90 4.26 10.44
CA GLU A 59 -6.25 4.56 9.97
C GLU A 59 -6.49 3.89 8.61
N ASN A 60 -7.75 3.60 8.30
CA ASN A 60 -8.12 3.05 7.00
C ASN A 60 -8.45 4.18 6.02
N VAL A 61 -7.93 4.09 4.81
CA VAL A 61 -8.26 4.96 3.68
C VAL A 61 -8.88 4.09 2.58
N PHE A 62 -10.17 4.23 2.36
CA PHE A 62 -10.87 3.47 1.34
C PHE A 62 -10.84 4.22 -0.01
N MET A 63 -10.42 3.52 -1.06
CA MET A 63 -10.45 4.04 -2.43
C MET A 63 -11.71 3.53 -3.13
N PHE A 64 -12.65 4.42 -3.45
CA PHE A 64 -13.88 4.09 -4.18
C PHE A 64 -13.83 4.59 -5.63
N SER A 65 -14.51 3.88 -6.53
CA SER A 65 -14.82 4.33 -7.89
C SER A 65 -16.30 4.18 -8.21
N LYS A 66 -16.81 5.03 -9.12
CA LYS A 66 -18.20 4.94 -9.62
C LYS A 66 -18.35 3.97 -10.80
N SER A 67 -17.25 3.48 -11.36
CA SER A 67 -17.23 2.63 -12.56
C SER A 67 -16.09 1.64 -12.47
N SER A 68 -16.27 0.47 -13.09
CA SER A 68 -15.23 -0.55 -13.26
C SER A 68 -14.07 -0.04 -14.14
N ARG A 69 -14.36 0.89 -15.05
CA ARG A 69 -13.36 1.64 -15.81
C ARG A 69 -13.19 3.01 -15.17
N TYR A 70 -12.16 3.15 -14.36
CA TYR A 70 -11.80 4.40 -13.69
C TYR A 70 -10.37 4.80 -14.05
N TYR A 71 -10.09 6.10 -14.01
CA TYR A 71 -8.74 6.59 -14.19
C TYR A 71 -7.90 6.26 -12.95
N PHE A 72 -6.76 5.62 -13.16
CA PHE A 72 -5.78 5.33 -12.12
C PHE A 72 -4.39 5.36 -12.72
N ASN A 73 -3.58 6.34 -12.30
CA ASN A 73 -2.21 6.48 -12.78
C ASN A 73 -1.23 5.82 -11.79
N LEU A 74 -1.02 4.51 -11.96
CA LEU A 74 -0.08 3.77 -11.13
C LEU A 74 1.36 4.25 -11.34
N GLU A 75 1.74 4.60 -12.57
CA GLU A 75 3.12 5.02 -12.91
C GLU A 75 3.55 6.26 -12.12
N ALA A 76 2.64 7.20 -11.86
CA ALA A 76 2.92 8.44 -11.12
C ALA A 76 3.23 8.23 -9.62
N VAL A 77 2.90 7.06 -9.07
CA VAL A 77 3.05 6.76 -7.63
C VAL A 77 3.97 5.57 -7.36
N ARG A 78 4.65 5.05 -8.39
CA ARG A 78 5.60 3.96 -8.22
C ARG A 78 6.79 4.39 -7.36
N GLU A 79 7.30 3.45 -6.58
CA GLU A 79 8.53 3.62 -5.80
C GLU A 79 9.72 3.02 -6.56
N PRO A 80 10.94 3.55 -6.38
CA PRO A 80 12.13 2.95 -6.98
C PRO A 80 12.31 1.49 -6.58
N HIS A 81 12.85 0.67 -7.49
CA HIS A 81 13.23 -0.70 -7.17
C HIS A 81 14.28 -0.71 -6.06
N ARG A 82 14.17 -1.66 -5.14
CA ARG A 82 15.22 -1.89 -4.14
C ARG A 82 16.48 -2.41 -4.84
N GLU A 83 17.65 -1.94 -4.40
CA GLU A 83 18.94 -2.34 -4.97
C GLU A 83 19.13 -3.86 -5.04
N LYS A 84 18.74 -4.58 -3.96
CA LYS A 84 18.80 -6.04 -3.90
C LYS A 84 18.00 -6.72 -5.03
N THR A 85 16.86 -6.14 -5.42
CA THR A 85 16.04 -6.65 -6.52
C THR A 85 16.75 -6.47 -7.86
N LEU A 86 17.40 -5.32 -8.05
CA LEU A 86 18.19 -5.03 -9.25
C LEU A 86 19.41 -5.96 -9.36
N THR A 87 20.11 -6.21 -8.24
CA THR A 87 21.26 -7.12 -8.23
C THR A 87 20.84 -8.55 -8.54
N VAL A 88 19.76 -9.06 -7.93
CA VAL A 88 19.29 -10.44 -8.18
C VAL A 88 18.94 -10.66 -9.64
N ILE A 89 18.24 -9.72 -10.26
CA ILE A 89 17.84 -9.81 -11.67
C ILE A 89 19.04 -9.60 -12.61
N GLY A 90 19.97 -8.71 -12.24
CA GLY A 90 21.24 -8.53 -12.96
C GLY A 90 22.19 -9.74 -12.84
N THR A 91 22.07 -10.55 -11.79
CA THR A 91 22.95 -11.72 -11.53
C THR A 91 22.55 -13.02 -12.21
N LYS A 92 21.61 -13.04 -13.17
CA LYS A 92 21.49 -14.20 -14.07
C LYS A 92 22.58 -14.21 -15.15
N ARG A 93 23.81 -14.47 -14.71
CA ARG A 93 24.89 -15.01 -15.55
C ARG A 93 25.72 -15.98 -14.75
N ASN A 94 25.22 -17.21 -14.66
CA ASN A 94 26.06 -18.36 -14.94
C ASN A 94 25.43 -19.02 -16.15
N ASP A 95 25.87 -18.62 -17.35
CA ASP A 95 25.80 -19.50 -18.51
C ASP A 95 26.68 -20.71 -18.16
N SER A 96 26.13 -21.67 -17.42
CA SER A 96 26.63 -23.02 -17.47
C SER A 96 26.42 -23.46 -18.90
N LYS A 97 27.43 -23.29 -19.77
CA LYS A 97 27.49 -23.94 -21.08
C LYS A 97 27.55 -25.44 -20.82
N GLY A 98 26.41 -26.04 -20.52
CA GLY A 98 26.25 -27.48 -20.53
C GLY A 98 26.28 -27.92 -21.98
N THR A 99 27.39 -28.50 -22.41
CA THR A 99 27.45 -29.25 -23.65
C THR A 99 26.72 -30.57 -23.44
N ASP A 100 25.93 -30.99 -24.42
CA ASP A 100 25.46 -32.38 -24.44
C ASP A 100 26.64 -33.35 -24.73
N ALA A 101 26.37 -34.65 -24.68
CA ALA A 101 27.38 -35.69 -24.91
C ALA A 101 28.03 -35.63 -26.33
N LEU A 102 27.52 -34.77 -27.22
CA LEU A 102 28.02 -34.53 -28.58
C LEU A 102 28.75 -33.18 -28.73
N GLY A 103 28.94 -32.44 -27.63
CA GLY A 103 29.65 -31.17 -27.62
C GLY A 103 28.82 -29.96 -28.09
N LYS A 104 27.51 -30.11 -28.34
CA LYS A 104 26.67 -28.98 -28.76
C LYS A 104 26.23 -28.16 -27.55
N VAL A 105 26.44 -26.84 -27.64
CA VAL A 105 25.96 -25.87 -26.65
C VAL A 105 24.44 -25.79 -26.76
N LYS A 106 23.70 -26.24 -25.75
CA LYS A 106 22.26 -25.94 -25.67
C LYS A 106 22.08 -24.52 -25.14
N SER A 107 22.10 -23.53 -26.01
CA SER A 107 21.52 -22.23 -25.68
C SER A 107 20.00 -22.41 -25.63
N HIS A 108 19.46 -22.71 -24.45
CA HIS A 108 18.06 -22.40 -24.21
C HIS A 108 17.97 -20.87 -24.26
N GLY A 109 17.53 -20.34 -25.40
CA GLY A 109 17.34 -18.92 -25.61
C GLY A 109 16.27 -18.40 -24.65
N PHE A 110 16.66 -18.11 -23.42
CA PHE A 110 15.83 -17.35 -22.50
C PHE A 110 15.99 -15.89 -22.87
N MET A 111 14.91 -15.29 -23.39
CA MET A 111 14.87 -13.90 -23.83
C MET A 111 15.55 -12.96 -22.81
N SER A 112 16.60 -12.28 -23.24
CA SER A 112 17.11 -11.11 -22.55
C SER A 112 16.11 -9.97 -22.72
N MET A 113 15.26 -9.70 -21.72
CA MET A 113 14.61 -8.40 -21.59
C MET A 113 14.39 -8.10 -20.09
N PRO A 114 15.30 -7.36 -19.43
CA PRO A 114 15.07 -6.89 -18.05
C PRO A 114 13.81 -6.02 -17.92
N GLU A 115 13.40 -5.35 -19.00
CA GLU A 115 12.19 -4.52 -19.09
C GLU A 115 10.88 -5.31 -18.98
N ARG A 116 10.87 -6.62 -19.29
CA ARG A 116 9.68 -7.47 -19.06
C ARG A 116 9.56 -7.98 -17.63
N VAL A 117 10.65 -7.91 -16.86
CA VAL A 117 10.71 -8.43 -15.47
C VAL A 117 10.47 -7.31 -14.47
N LEU A 118 10.94 -6.10 -14.76
CA LEU A 118 10.77 -4.92 -13.92
C LEU A 118 10.15 -3.79 -14.73
N ASN A 119 9.13 -3.15 -14.17
CA ASN A 119 8.59 -1.93 -14.76
C ASN A 119 9.63 -0.80 -14.60
N PRO A 120 9.97 -0.06 -15.67
CA PRO A 120 10.99 0.99 -15.63
C PRO A 120 10.68 2.15 -14.67
N ALA A 121 9.40 2.46 -14.44
CA ALA A 121 8.98 3.50 -13.51
C ALA A 121 9.00 3.06 -12.03
N GLY A 122 9.26 1.78 -11.74
CA GLY A 122 9.42 1.28 -10.37
C GLY A 122 8.41 0.22 -9.93
N VAL A 123 8.38 -0.06 -8.63
CA VAL A 123 7.44 -0.99 -7.99
C VAL A 123 6.14 -0.30 -7.63
N ASN A 124 5.05 -1.06 -7.59
CA ASN A 124 3.80 -0.57 -7.00
C ASN A 124 4.03 -0.32 -5.49
N PRO A 125 3.70 0.87 -4.94
CA PRO A 125 3.88 1.19 -3.52
C PRO A 125 3.08 0.29 -2.58
N GLY A 126 2.02 -0.36 -3.08
CA GLY A 126 1.11 -1.16 -2.27
C GLY A 126 0.14 -0.31 -1.47
N ASP A 127 -0.41 -0.89 -0.42
CA ASP A 127 -1.56 -0.40 0.35
C ASP A 127 -1.25 -0.14 1.83
N VAL A 128 0.03 -0.12 2.20
CA VAL A 128 0.49 0.29 3.53
C VAL A 128 1.33 1.55 3.38
N TRP A 129 0.72 2.69 3.70
CA TRP A 129 1.33 4.00 3.52
C TRP A 129 1.83 4.55 4.84
N GLU A 130 3.11 4.91 4.90
CA GLU A 130 3.69 5.59 6.05
C GLU A 130 3.70 7.09 5.80
N ILE A 131 2.76 7.81 6.42
CA ILE A 131 2.67 9.27 6.27
C ILE A 131 2.71 9.88 7.67
N ALA A 132 3.65 10.77 7.90
CA ALA A 132 3.78 11.47 9.18
C ALA A 132 2.66 12.48 9.37
N THR A 133 1.97 12.41 10.51
CA THR A 133 1.05 13.47 10.96
C THR A 133 1.87 14.66 11.44
N HIS A 134 2.17 15.61 10.56
CA HIS A 134 2.71 16.90 10.99
C HIS A 134 1.57 17.85 11.33
N PRO A 135 1.61 18.57 12.46
CA PRO A 135 0.71 19.70 12.66
C PRO A 135 0.92 20.69 11.51
N TYR A 136 -0.17 21.23 10.97
CA TYR A 136 -0.08 22.31 10.01
C TYR A 136 0.59 23.51 10.70
N ILE A 137 1.81 23.83 10.27
CA ILE A 137 2.54 25.02 10.71
C ILE A 137 2.42 26.04 9.58
N PRO A 138 1.70 27.18 9.77
CA PRO A 138 1.63 28.22 8.76
C PRO A 138 3.04 28.64 8.31
N GLY A 139 3.30 28.61 7.00
CA GLY A 139 4.58 29.02 6.42
C GLY A 139 5.67 27.95 6.31
N LYS A 140 5.42 26.69 6.69
CA LYS A 140 6.34 25.56 6.40
C LYS A 140 5.76 24.62 5.34
N THR A 141 6.41 24.54 4.19
CA THR A 141 6.13 23.53 3.15
C THR A 141 6.49 22.14 3.68
N LEU A 142 5.60 21.17 3.44
CA LEU A 142 5.82 19.75 3.77
C LEU A 142 7.08 19.27 3.03
N ARG A 143 8.16 19.00 3.77
CA ARG A 143 9.30 18.27 3.21
C ARG A 143 8.90 16.81 3.17
N ASN A 144 8.65 16.29 1.96
CA ASN A 144 8.56 14.86 1.74
C ASN A 144 9.88 14.25 2.21
N VAL A 145 9.81 13.44 3.27
CA VAL A 145 10.96 12.70 3.80
C VAL A 145 11.26 11.60 2.78
N ALA A 146 12.12 11.92 1.82
CA ALA A 146 12.82 10.91 1.06
C ALA A 146 13.56 10.02 2.08
N ARG A 147 13.22 8.74 2.10
CA ARG A 147 13.86 7.75 2.96
C ARG A 147 15.32 7.63 2.55
N GLU A 148 16.22 8.27 3.29
CA GLU A 148 17.63 7.94 3.31
C GLU A 148 17.78 6.73 4.24
N THR A 149 17.81 5.53 3.65
CA THR A 149 18.10 4.29 4.35
C THR A 149 19.58 4.25 4.74
N ARG A 150 19.83 3.99 6.03
CA ARG A 150 21.08 3.40 6.53
C ARG A 150 21.15 1.92 6.21
#